data_AF-A0A8T5GYM6-F1
#
_entry.id   AF-A0A8T5GYM6-F1
#
_cell.length_a   1.000
_cell.length_b   1.000
_cell.length_c   1.000
_cell.angle_alpha   90.00
_cell.angle_beta   90.00
_cell.angle_gamma   90.00
#
_symmetry.space_group_name_H-M   'P 1'
#
loop_
_entity.id
_entity.type
_entity.pdbx_description
1 polymer ?
#
loop_
_entity_poly.entity_id
_entity_poly.type
_entity_poly.pdbx_seq_one_letter_code
_entity_poly.pdbx_strand_id
1 'polypeptide(L)' 'MGSQYERELRQVLAGIPKGVESVIRSCSEQEKMKMRLIQKRPFLVVRAAGSGMEGSGDLLALRGDICFPIEVKSSK' A
#
# COMPACT_ATOMS: atom_id res chain seq x y z
N MET A 1 12.83 3.16 -9.69
CA MET A 1 12.18 1.90 -9.25
C MET A 1 11.39 2.11 -7.97
N GLY A 2 11.96 2.66 -6.89
CA GLY A 2 11.23 2.92 -5.62
C GLY A 2 9.87 3.63 -5.76
N SER A 3 9.79 4.69 -6.56
CA SER A 3 8.52 5.42 -6.81
C SER A 3 7.40 4.56 -7.41
N GLN A 4 7.74 3.52 -8.17
CA GLN A 4 6.74 2.59 -8.70
C GLN A 4 6.14 1.72 -7.60
N TYR A 5 6.98 1.13 -6.75
CA TYR A 5 6.54 0.30 -5.62
C TYR A 5 5.72 1.11 -4.61
N GLU A 6 6.13 2.35 -4.31
CA GLU A 6 5.36 3.25 -3.45
C GLU A 6 3.94 3.47 -4.01
N ARG A 7 3.84 3.73 -5.33
CA ARG A 7 2.56 3.94 -6.00
C ARG A 7 1.68 2.70 -5.98
N GLU A 8 2.25 1.52 -6.24
CA GLU A 8 1.52 0.25 -6.23
C GLU A 8 1.01 -0.07 -4.81
N LEU A 9 1.88 0.02 -3.81
CA LEU A 9 1.52 -0.21 -2.41
C LEU A 9 0.42 0.75 -1.95
N ARG A 10 0.51 2.03 -2.31
CA ARG A 10 -0.53 3.03 -2.02
C ARG A 10 -1.88 2.63 -2.61
N GLN A 11 -1.91 2.17 -3.86
CA GLN A 11 -3.17 1.76 -4.49
C GLN A 11 -3.78 0.53 -3.81
N VAL A 12 -2.96 -0.44 -3.39
CA VAL A 12 -3.43 -1.63 -2.66
C VAL A 12 -4.01 -1.24 -1.31
N LEU A 13 -3.26 -0.49 -0.48
CA LEU A 13 -3.68 -0.12 0.87
C LEU A 13 -4.93 0.80 0.86
N ALA A 14 -5.04 1.68 -0.13
CA ALA A 14 -6.23 2.51 -0.34
C ALA A 14 -7.42 1.73 -0.94
N GLY A 15 -7.26 0.43 -1.20
CA GLY A 15 -8.33 -0.42 -1.72
C GLY A 15 -8.76 -0.10 -3.16
N ILE A 16 -7.88 0.48 -3.97
CA ILE A 16 -8.20 0.83 -5.36
C ILE A 16 -8.32 -0.45 -6.20
N PRO A 17 -9.48 -0.76 -6.81
CA PRO A 17 -9.71 -2.05 -7.48
C PRO A 17 -8.65 -2.39 -8.52
N LYS A 18 -8.30 -1.42 -9.38
CA LYS A 18 -7.28 -1.60 -10.42
C LYS A 18 -5.90 -1.95 -9.84
N GLY A 19 -5.50 -1.31 -8.74
CA GLY A 19 -4.22 -1.57 -8.10
C GLY A 19 -4.21 -2.94 -7.43
N VAL A 20 -5.26 -3.25 -6.66
CA VAL A 20 -5.41 -4.55 -6.01
C VAL A 20 -5.36 -5.70 -7.02
N GLU A 21 -6.19 -5.65 -8.07
CA GLU A 21 -6.23 -6.72 -9.08
C GLU A 21 -4.89 -6.87 -9.84
N SER A 22 -4.17 -5.76 -10.07
CA SER A 22 -2.86 -5.81 -10.74
C SER A 22 -1.81 -6.59 -9.94
N VAL A 23 -1.84 -6.47 -8.60
CA VAL A 23 -0.86 -7.10 -7.71
C VAL A 23 -1.19 -8.58 -7.44
N ILE A 24 -2.48 -8.93 -7.35
CA ILE A 24 -2.91 -10.29 -6.99
C ILE A 24 -3.09 -11.24 -8.19
N ARG A 25 -2.77 -10.77 -9.42
CA ARG A 25 -3.03 -11.51 -10.66
C ARG A 25 -2.43 -12.93 -10.67
N SER A 26 -1.26 -13.09 -10.07
CA SER A 26 -0.49 -14.35 -10.01
C SER A 26 -0.73 -15.15 -8.73
N CYS A 27 -1.55 -14.65 -7.81
CA CYS A 27 -1.89 -15.35 -6.58
C CYS A 27 -2.92 -16.47 -6.83
N SER A 28 -3.01 -17.40 -5.89
CA SER A 28 -4.07 -18.41 -5.83
C SER A 28 -5.44 -17.75 -5.59
N GLU A 29 -6.52 -18.47 -5.92
CA GLU A 29 -7.89 -17.97 -5.70
C GLU A 29 -8.18 -17.67 -4.21
N GLN A 30 -7.64 -18.49 -3.30
CA GLN A 30 -7.78 -18.26 -1.87
C GLN A 30 -7.10 -16.96 -1.41
N GLU A 31 -5.89 -16.67 -1.92
CA GLU A 31 -5.19 -15.43 -1.65
C GLU A 31 -5.92 -14.22 -2.24
N LYS A 32 -6.40 -14.33 -3.49
CA LYS A 32 -7.18 -13.26 -4.12
C LYS A 32 -8.42 -12.89 -3.31
N MET A 33 -9.17 -13.89 -2.82
CA MET A 33 -10.33 -13.65 -1.97
C MET A 33 -9.97 -12.89 -0.69
N LYS A 34 -8.88 -13.28 -0.01
CA LYS A 34 -8.42 -12.60 1.21
C LYS A 34 -7.94 -11.18 0.92
N MET A 35 -7.14 -11.00 -0.13
CA MET A 35 -6.58 -9.69 -0.49
C MET A 35 -7.66 -8.67 -0.86
N ARG A 36 -8.74 -9.09 -1.54
CA ARG A 36 -9.87 -8.21 -1.89
C ARG A 36 -10.60 -7.64 -0.66
N LEU A 37 -10.45 -8.21 0.53
CA LEU A 37 -11.06 -7.67 1.76
C LEU A 37 -10.57 -6.25 2.07
N ILE A 38 -9.39 -5.86 1.57
CA ILE A 38 -8.89 -4.48 1.70
C ILE A 38 -9.85 -3.45 1.09
N GLN A 39 -10.62 -3.82 0.06
CA GLN A 39 -11.60 -2.94 -0.59
C GLN A 39 -12.82 -2.68 0.31
N LYS A 40 -13.13 -3.57 1.26
CA LYS A 40 -14.24 -3.40 2.22
C LYS A 40 -13.87 -2.47 3.37
N ARG A 41 -12.61 -2.44 3.76
CA ARG A 41 -12.10 -1.62 4.88
C ARG A 41 -10.69 -1.11 4.54
N PRO A 42 -10.58 -0.15 3.60
CA PRO A 42 -9.30 0.36 3.15
C PRO A 42 -8.64 1.23 4.21
N PHE A 43 -7.35 1.53 4.00
CA PHE A 43 -6.65 2.55 4.75
C PHE A 43 -6.85 3.92 4.10
N LEU A 44 -6.91 4.96 4.92
CA LEU A 44 -6.54 6.30 4.49
C LEU A 44 -5.02 6.30 4.30
N VAL A 45 -4.56 6.52 3.07
CA VAL A 45 -3.13 6.54 2.75
C VAL A 45 -2.73 7.92 2.27
N VAL A 46 -1.80 8.55 2.98
CA VAL A 46 -1.21 9.85 2.61
C VAL A 46 0.29 9.69 2.37
N ARG A 47 0.85 10.54 1.49
CA ARG A 47 2.30 10.66 1.35
C ARG A 47 2.82 11.57 2.45
N ALA A 48 3.92 11.20 3.07
CA ALA A 48 4.60 12.09 4.01
C ALA A 48 5.20 13.27 3.25
N ALA A 49 4.95 14.49 3.71
CA ALA A 49 5.66 15.66 3.23
C ALA A 49 7.13 15.56 3.65
N GLY A 50 8.07 15.80 2.73
CA GLY A 50 9.51 15.67 3.03
C GLY A 50 10.05 14.24 3.08
N SER A 51 9.41 13.28 2.39
CA SER A 51 9.98 11.95 2.11
C SER A 51 11.46 12.09 1.68
N GLY A 52 12.36 11.50 2.49
CA GLY A 52 13.81 11.71 2.43
C GLY A 52 14.43 12.20 3.75
N MET A 53 13.65 12.77 4.66
CA MET A 53 14.07 13.03 6.04
C MET A 53 13.93 11.77 6.91
N GLU A 54 14.99 11.42 7.64
CA GLU A 54 15.02 10.24 8.50
C GLU A 54 13.85 10.23 9.50
N GLY A 55 13.12 9.11 9.55
CA GLY A 55 11.95 8.94 10.41
C GLY A 55 10.60 9.44 9.88
N SER A 56 10.56 10.08 8.71
CA SER A 56 9.32 10.63 8.14
C SER A 56 8.44 9.58 7.44
N GLY A 57 9.06 8.51 6.94
CA GLY A 57 8.42 7.53 6.06
C GLY A 57 8.09 8.11 4.69
N ASP A 58 7.68 7.25 3.76
CA ASP A 58 7.15 7.65 2.45
C ASP A 58 5.62 7.75 2.47
N LEU A 59 4.99 6.80 3.16
CA LEU A 59 3.54 6.68 3.27
C LEU A 59 3.13 6.58 4.74
N LEU A 60 1.99 7.17 5.08
CA LEU A 60 1.27 6.91 6.31
C LEU A 60 -0.07 6.26 5.96
N ALA A 61 -0.29 5.03 6.43
CA ALA A 61 -1.53 4.29 6.25
C ALA A 61 -2.28 4.21 7.58
N LEU A 62 -3.52 4.71 7.60
CA LEU A 62 -4.36 4.81 8.79
C LEU A 62 -5.68 4.08 8.57
N ARG A 63 -6.07 3.26 9.53
CA ARG A 63 -7.40 2.65 9.62
C ARG A 63 -7.75 2.59 11.09
N GLY A 64 -8.99 2.85 11.50
CA GLY A 64 -9.31 3.11 12.92
C GLY A 64 -8.82 2.08 13.95
N ASP A 65 -8.45 0.87 13.51
CA ASP A 65 -7.82 -0.21 14.29
C ASP A 65 -6.27 -0.18 14.33
N ILE A 66 -5.60 0.34 13.30
CA ILE A 66 -4.14 0.23 13.11
C ILE A 66 -3.56 1.37 12.25
N CYS A 67 -2.33 1.78 12.55
CA CYS A 67 -1.58 2.78 11.80
C CYS A 67 -0.16 2.31 11.44
N PHE A 68 0.27 2.57 10.21
CA PHE A 68 1.60 2.22 9.73
C PHE A 68 2.30 3.42 9.08
N PRO A 69 3.38 3.94 9.68
CA PRO A 69 4.39 4.67 8.93
C PRO A 69 5.20 3.67 8.10
N ILE A 70 5.32 3.91 6.80
CA ILE A 70 5.91 2.98 5.84
C ILE A 70 7.03 3.69 5.08
N GLU A 71 8.22 3.09 5.14
CA GLU A 71 9.38 3.44 4.32
C GLU A 71 9.50 2.44 3.17
N VAL A 72 9.50 2.92 1.92
CA VAL A 72 9.59 2.09 0.73
C VAL A 72 11.03 2.08 0.23
N LYS A 73 11.72 0.97 0.50
CA LYS A 73 13.06 0.72 -0.03
C LYS A 73 13.00 -0.17 -1.27
N SER A 74 13.83 0.12 -2.28
CA SER A 74 14.05 -0.76 -3.43
C SER A 74 15.54 -0.87 -3.70
N SER A 75 16.07 -2.09 -3.73
CA SER A 75 17.40 -2.36 -4.29
C SER A 75 17.26 -2.76 -5.76
N LYS A 76 18.36 -2.66 -6.51
CA LYS A 76 18.50 -3.42 -7.76
C LYS A 76 18.71 -4.90 -7.44
#